data_AF-A0A2P5XHT6-F1
#
_entry.id   AF-A0A2P5XHT6-F1
#
_cell.length_a   1.000
_cell.length_b   1.000
_cell.length_c   1.000
_cell.angle_alpha   90.00
_cell.angle_beta   90.00
_cell.angle_gamma   90.00
#
_symmetry.space_group_name_H-M   'P 1'
#
loop_
_entity.id
_entity.type
_entity.pdbx_description
1 polymer ?
#
loop_
_entity_poly.entity_id
_entity_poly.type
_entity_poly.pdbx_seq_one_letter_code
_entity_poly.pdbx_strand_id
1 'polypeptide(L)'
;MVINLATVLAGTVVNPYNNGYFQGPAEAPLEAVSACTGIFGKGAFPGYPGKVLMGKTTGASYNAVGVNGRKYLLPAMWDPQTSTCKTLL
;
A
#
# COMPACT_ATOMS: atom_id res chain seq x y z
N MET A 1 2.59 13.77 -2.42
CA MET A 1 3.82 13.27 -3.08
C MET A 1 4.55 12.14 -2.31
N VAL A 2 3.92 11.47 -1.33
CA VAL A 2 4.57 10.38 -0.55
C VAL A 2 4.10 8.98 -0.98
N ILE A 3 2.87 8.85 -1.50
CA ILE A 3 2.30 7.55 -1.91
C ILE A 3 3.08 6.95 -3.08
N ASN A 4 3.32 7.73 -4.14
CA ASN A 4 4.10 7.25 -5.30
C ASN A 4 5.53 6.83 -4.92
N LEU A 5 6.16 7.54 -3.98
CA LEU A 5 7.48 7.16 -3.48
C LEU A 5 7.43 5.81 -2.76
N ALA A 6 6.42 5.59 -1.91
CA ALA A 6 6.23 4.31 -1.24
C ALA A 6 5.95 3.17 -2.25
N THR A 7 5.14 3.43 -3.29
CA THR A 7 4.87 2.48 -4.38
C THR A 7 6.15 2.07 -5.10
N VAL A 8 6.94 3.04 -5.57
CA VAL A 8 8.17 2.77 -6.33
C VAL A 8 9.22 2.08 -5.45
N LEU A 9 9.36 2.51 -4.20
CA LEU A 9 10.29 1.88 -3.26
C LEU A 9 9.91 0.42 -2.99
N ALA A 10 8.62 0.13 -2.78
CA ALA A 10 8.15 -1.23 -2.60
C ALA A 10 8.42 -2.06 -3.85
N GLY A 11 8.08 -1.57 -5.05
CA GLY A 11 8.36 -2.24 -6.32
C GLY A 11 9.84 -2.58 -6.51
N THR A 12 10.73 -1.63 -6.18
CA THR A 12 12.19 -1.81 -6.27
C THR A 12 12.70 -2.93 -5.36
N VAL A 13 12.21 -3.01 -4.13
CA VAL A 13 12.69 -3.98 -3.13
C VAL A 13 12.07 -5.37 -3.32
N VAL A 14 10.82 -5.44 -3.79
CA VAL A 14 10.15 -6.73 -3.99
C VAL A 14 10.48 -7.38 -5.31
N ASN A 15 10.94 -6.64 -6.33
CA ASN A 15 11.24 -7.21 -7.66
C ASN A 15 12.69 -7.06 -8.15
N PRO A 16 13.75 -7.32 -7.35
CA PRO A 16 15.12 -7.23 -7.85
C PRO A 16 15.55 -8.41 -8.73
N TYR A 17 14.86 -9.56 -8.67
CA TYR A 17 15.27 -10.81 -9.35
C TYR A 17 14.14 -11.54 -10.11
N ASN A 18 13.04 -10.86 -10.43
CA ASN A 18 11.90 -11.44 -11.17
C ASN A 18 11.18 -12.62 -10.47
N ASN A 19 11.32 -12.75 -9.15
CA ASN A 19 10.60 -13.72 -8.30
C ASN A 19 9.78 -13.04 -7.18
N GLY A 20 9.45 -11.76 -7.39
CA GLY A 20 8.93 -10.87 -6.37
C GLY A 20 7.49 -11.09 -5.92
N TYR A 21 7.04 -10.22 -5.02
CA TYR A 21 5.62 -10.12 -4.64
C TYR A 21 4.87 -9.39 -5.76
N PHE A 22 4.15 -10.12 -6.59
CA PHE A 22 3.32 -9.55 -7.66
C PHE A 22 2.00 -10.30 -7.80
N GLN A 23 1.03 -9.61 -8.37
CA GLN A 23 -0.23 -10.21 -8.78
C GLN A 23 -0.14 -10.61 -10.25
N GLY A 24 -0.60 -11.82 -10.57
CA GLY A 24 -0.64 -12.34 -11.95
C GLY A 24 0.57 -13.19 -12.33
N PRO A 25 0.68 -13.57 -13.61
CA PRO A 25 1.77 -14.39 -14.11
C PRO A 25 3.09 -13.60 -14.24
N ALA A 26 4.22 -14.29 -14.23
CA ALA A 26 5.55 -13.66 -14.28
C ALA A 26 5.82 -12.92 -15.61
N GLU A 27 5.13 -13.30 -16.67
CA GLU A 27 5.22 -12.70 -18.00
C GLU A 27 4.44 -11.37 -18.11
N ALA A 28 3.49 -11.13 -17.18
CA ALA A 28 2.70 -9.91 -17.11
C ALA A 28 2.33 -9.55 -15.65
N PRO A 29 3.33 -9.25 -14.79
CA PRO A 29 3.12 -9.04 -13.37
C PRO A 29 2.59 -7.62 -13.08
N LEU A 30 1.66 -7.52 -12.13
CA LEU A 30 1.33 -6.26 -11.47
C LEU A 30 2.12 -6.17 -10.15
N GLU A 31 2.91 -5.11 -10.01
CA GLU A 31 3.76 -4.88 -8.84
C GLU A 31 2.96 -4.87 -7.53
N ALA A 32 3.59 -5.27 -6.43
CA ALA A 32 2.96 -5.48 -5.12
C ALA A 32 1.99 -4.36 -4.69
N VAL A 33 2.34 -3.11 -4.94
CA VAL A 33 1.54 -1.95 -4.53
C VAL A 33 0.57 -1.52 -5.64
N SER A 34 0.99 -1.61 -6.90
CA SER A 34 0.18 -1.23 -8.07
C SER A 34 -1.09 -2.08 -8.18
N ALA A 35 -1.00 -3.36 -7.83
CA ALA A 35 -2.13 -4.28 -7.67
C ALA A 35 -3.18 -3.82 -6.64
N CYS A 36 -2.79 -2.95 -5.70
CA CYS A 36 -3.59 -2.52 -4.56
C CYS A 36 -3.94 -1.03 -4.58
N THR A 37 -4.01 -0.45 -5.78
CA THR A 37 -4.28 0.98 -5.98
C THR A 37 -5.54 1.43 -5.23
N GLY A 38 -5.42 2.50 -4.44
CA GLY A 38 -6.54 3.09 -3.71
C GLY A 38 -6.91 2.41 -2.39
N ILE A 39 -6.24 1.30 -2.03
CA ILE A 39 -6.50 0.56 -0.79
C ILE A 39 -5.53 1.06 0.30
N PHE A 40 -6.06 1.75 1.30
CA PHE A 40 -5.26 2.28 2.43
C PHE A 40 -5.72 1.76 3.79
N GLY A 41 -6.92 1.19 3.89
CA GLY A 41 -7.46 0.59 5.10
C GLY A 41 -8.48 -0.51 4.80
N LYS A 42 -8.88 -1.24 5.84
CA LYS A 42 -9.87 -2.32 5.73
C LYS A 42 -11.17 -1.81 5.10
N GLY A 43 -11.73 -2.60 4.17
CA GLY A 43 -13.01 -2.32 3.51
C GLY A 43 -12.94 -1.24 2.42
N ALA A 44 -11.76 -0.94 1.88
CA ALA A 44 -11.62 -0.01 0.76
C ALA A 44 -12.36 -0.49 -0.50
N PHE A 45 -12.84 0.48 -1.29
CA PHE A 45 -13.47 0.28 -2.60
C PHE A 45 -13.36 1.59 -3.41
N PRO A 46 -13.69 1.63 -4.72
CA PRO A 46 -13.57 2.86 -5.50
C PRO A 46 -14.31 4.05 -4.87
N GLY A 47 -13.58 5.12 -4.58
CA GLY A 47 -14.11 6.31 -3.88
C GLY A 47 -14.03 6.28 -2.35
N TYR A 48 -13.67 5.13 -1.74
CA TYR A 48 -13.47 4.99 -0.31
C TYR A 48 -12.11 4.33 0.00
N PRO A 49 -11.17 5.04 0.65
CA PRO A 49 -9.81 4.54 0.87
C PRO A 49 -9.73 3.40 1.90
N GLY A 50 -10.85 3.06 2.54
CA GLY A 50 -10.91 2.13 3.67
C GLY A 50 -10.91 2.85 5.02
N LYS A 51 -11.04 2.07 6.08
CA LYS A 51 -10.99 2.59 7.46
C LYS A 51 -9.56 3.04 7.79
N VAL A 52 -9.37 4.36 7.90
CA VAL A 52 -8.09 5.01 8.24
C VAL A 52 -8.27 5.93 9.45
N LEU A 53 -7.16 6.26 10.12
CA LEU A 53 -7.16 7.17 11.27
C LEU A 53 -7.13 8.61 10.80
N MET A 54 -7.65 9.54 11.62
CA MET A 54 -7.63 10.98 11.32
C MET A 54 -6.80 11.73 12.37
N GLY A 55 -5.94 12.63 11.92
CA GLY A 55 -5.18 13.52 12.79
C GLY A 55 -6.09 14.58 13.40
N LYS A 56 -6.20 14.63 14.73
CA LYS A 56 -7.08 15.59 15.42
C LYS A 56 -6.73 17.06 15.12
N THR A 57 -5.46 17.38 14.92
CA THR A 57 -4.98 18.75 14.70
C THR A 57 -4.98 19.15 13.22
N THR A 58 -4.69 18.22 12.31
CA THR A 58 -4.54 18.51 10.87
C THR A 58 -5.76 18.13 10.04
N GLY A 59 -6.67 17.30 10.57
CA GLY A 59 -7.76 16.68 9.81
C GLY A 59 -7.29 15.65 8.78
N ALA A 60 -5.99 15.43 8.62
CA ALA A 60 -5.44 14.55 7.60
C ALA A 60 -5.57 13.07 8.01
N SER A 61 -5.90 12.23 7.04
CA SER A 61 -5.96 10.78 7.22
C SER A 61 -4.58 10.14 7.21
N TYR A 62 -4.39 9.09 8.00
CA TYR A 62 -3.16 8.31 8.09
C TYR A 62 -3.46 6.86 8.49
N ASN A 63 -2.55 5.96 8.17
CA ASN A 63 -2.61 4.55 8.58
C ASN A 63 -1.29 4.03 9.15
N ALA A 64 -0.24 4.86 9.16
CA ALA A 64 1.06 4.51 9.70
C ALA A 64 1.63 5.66 10.52
N VAL A 65 2.35 5.32 11.59
CA VAL A 65 3.14 6.25 12.39
C VAL A 65 4.61 5.84 12.27
N GLY A 66 5.40 6.67 11.61
CA GLY A 66 6.83 6.47 11.47
C GLY A 66 7.62 7.13 12.59
N VAL A 67 8.95 7.16 12.40
CA VAL A 67 9.91 7.75 13.34
C VAL A 67 9.55 9.21 13.65
N ASN A 68 9.77 9.62 14.90
CA ASN A 68 9.44 10.95 15.42
C ASN A 68 7.95 11.31 15.34
N GLY A 69 7.06 10.31 15.36
CA GLY A 69 5.61 10.51 15.36
C GLY A 69 5.05 11.03 14.03
N ARG A 70 5.84 11.00 12.95
CA ARG A 70 5.39 11.42 11.62
C ARG A 70 4.31 10.47 11.12
N LYS A 71 3.19 11.03 10.66
CA LYS A 71 2.03 10.27 10.20
C LYS A 71 2.07 10.14 8.69
N TYR A 72 1.84 8.93 8.20
CA TYR A 72 1.87 8.60 6.78
C TYR A 72 0.58 7.90 6.37
N LEU A 73 0.20 8.12 5.12
CA LEU A 73 -0.81 7.33 4.44
C LEU A 73 -0.07 6.45 3.42
N LEU A 74 0.04 5.17 3.73
CA LEU A 74 0.78 4.18 2.94
C LEU A 74 -0.21 3.25 2.23
N PRO A 75 0.06 2.89 0.95
CA PRO A 75 -0.81 1.97 0.22
C PRO A 75 -0.70 0.56 0.80
N ALA A 76 -1.73 -0.26 0.54
CA ALA A 76 -1.68 -1.70 0.79
C ALA A 76 -0.68 -2.40 -0.14
N MET A 77 -0.27 -3.60 0.25
CA MET A 77 0.59 -4.47 -0.56
C MET A 77 -0.11 -5.79 -0.87
N TRP A 78 0.14 -6.32 -2.06
CA TRP A 78 -0.32 -7.64 -2.47
C TRP A 78 0.34 -8.72 -1.62
N ASP A 79 -0.49 -9.59 -1.04
CA ASP A 79 -0.04 -10.81 -0.37
C ASP A 79 -0.30 -12.02 -1.29
N PRO A 80 0.74 -12.68 -1.83
CA PRO A 80 0.60 -13.83 -2.71
C PRO A 80 0.12 -15.09 -1.98
N GLN A 81 0.23 -15.16 -0.64
CA GLN A 81 -0.26 -16.31 0.11
C GLN A 81 -1.77 -16.31 0.24
N THR A 82 -2.36 -15.14 0.47
CA THR A 82 -3.81 -14.99 0.64
C THR A 82 -4.51 -14.50 -0.64
N SER A 83 -3.76 -14.12 -1.67
CA SER A 83 -4.28 -13.48 -2.88
C SER A 83 -5.12 -12.24 -2.58
N THR A 84 -4.68 -11.41 -1.62
CA THR A 84 -5.40 -10.19 -1.21
C THR A 84 -4.45 -9.03 -0.94
N CYS A 85 -4.95 -7.81 -1.09
CA CYS A 85 -4.24 -6.61 -0.63
C CYS A 85 -4.31 -6.48 0.89
N LYS A 86 -3.14 -6.45 1.54
CA LYS A 86 -3.00 -6.25 2.99
C LYS A 86 -2.67 -4.81 3.31
N THR A 87 -3.46 -4.24 4.22
CA THR A 87 -3.29 -2.91 4.80
C THR A 87 -2.48 -3.01 6.10
N LEU A 88 -1.91 -1.89 6.54
CA LEU A 88 -1.23 -1.80 7.84
C LEU A 88 -2.20 -1.84 9.04
N LEU A 89 -3.48 -1.49 8.81
CA LEU A 89 -4.56 -1.43 9.80
C LEU A 89 -5.76 -2.28 9.37
#